data_AF-A0A372Q6N9-F1
#
_entry.id   AF-A0A372Q6N9-F1
#
_cell.length_a   1.000
_cell.length_b   1.000
_cell.length_c   1.000
_cell.angle_alpha   90.00
_cell.angle_beta   90.00
_cell.angle_gamma   90.00
#
_symmetry.space_group_name_H-M   'P 1'
#
loop_
_entity.id
_entity.type
_entity.pdbx_description
1 polymer ?
#
loop_
_entity_poly.entity_id
_entity_poly.type
_entity_poly.pdbx_seq_one_letter_code
_entity_poly.pdbx_strand_id
1 'polypeptide(L)'
;MPTVVSSHECYGIKPFFDAEVPENYSPSSFKTSLARILFPTLKSLSKFGFEDICAFPLQEYHTEKKAYISVSIWNHFDRYNALKAVREVGIHTASDDLNPKYYYRKVACEERLSLSSWAVLSDYSYILSDNAYLF
;
A
#
# COMPACT_ATOMS: atom_id res chain seq x y z
N MET A 1 39.53 -0.94 7.61
CA MET A 1 38.30 -1.50 8.21
C MET A 1 37.35 -1.79 7.06
N PRO A 2 37.05 -3.05 6.73
CA PRO A 2 36.08 -3.34 5.68
C PRO A 2 34.68 -2.96 6.18
N THR A 3 33.99 -2.10 5.44
CA THR A 3 32.58 -1.82 5.70
C THR A 3 31.78 -3.03 5.26
N VAL A 4 31.25 -3.79 6.21
CA VAL A 4 30.31 -4.88 5.93
C VAL A 4 29.01 -4.25 5.46
N VAL A 5 28.69 -4.40 4.18
CA VAL A 5 27.39 -4.00 3.63
C VAL A 5 26.44 -5.18 3.81
N SER A 6 25.61 -5.12 4.85
CA SER A 6 24.54 -6.09 5.10
C SER A 6 23.23 -5.59 4.49
N SER A 7 22.64 -6.37 3.58
CA SER A 7 21.29 -6.14 3.09
C SER A 7 20.26 -6.51 4.15
N HIS A 8 19.35 -5.59 4.47
CA HIS A 8 18.25 -5.82 5.39
C HIS A 8 16.94 -5.82 4.62
N GLU A 9 16.10 -6.82 4.85
CA GLU A 9 14.78 -6.94 4.25
C GLU A 9 13.71 -6.46 5.24
N CYS A 10 12.90 -5.48 4.82
CA CYS A 10 11.78 -4.97 5.61
C CYS A 10 10.51 -5.76 5.27
N TYR A 11 9.93 -6.41 6.28
CA TYR A 11 8.72 -7.21 6.18
C TYR A 11 7.56 -6.53 6.91
N GLY A 12 6.32 -6.81 6.48
CA GLY A 12 5.11 -6.42 7.22
C GLY A 12 4.39 -5.17 6.73
N ILE A 13 5.01 -4.36 5.86
CA ILE A 13 4.36 -3.18 5.26
C ILE A 13 3.42 -3.63 4.16
N LYS A 14 2.12 -3.42 4.36
CA LYS A 14 1.06 -3.81 3.42
C LYS A 14 0.81 -2.72 2.38
N PRO A 15 0.95 -3.01 1.08
CA PRO A 15 0.55 -2.07 0.04
C PRO A 15 -0.91 -1.65 0.17
N PHE A 16 -1.21 -0.37 -0.04
CA PHE A 16 -2.58 0.10 -0.08
C PHE A 16 -2.85 1.11 -1.20
N PHE A 17 -4.12 1.48 -1.38
CA PHE A 17 -4.56 2.65 -2.13
C PHE A 17 -5.91 3.12 -1.59
N ASP A 18 -6.23 4.39 -1.80
CA ASP A 18 -7.48 4.97 -1.31
C ASP A 18 -8.45 5.17 -2.47
N ALA A 19 -9.70 4.74 -2.28
CA ALA A 19 -10.80 4.91 -3.24
C ALA A 19 -11.79 5.94 -2.69
N GLU A 20 -12.13 6.95 -3.49
CA GLU A 20 -13.09 7.99 -3.10
C GLU A 20 -14.49 7.38 -2.97
N VAL A 21 -15.17 7.66 -1.87
CA VAL A 21 -16.57 7.24 -1.69
C VAL A 21 -17.45 8.15 -2.53
N PRO A 22 -18.20 7.63 -3.53
CA PRO A 22 -19.10 8.47 -4.30
C PRO A 22 -20.23 9.02 -3.42
N GLU A 23 -20.69 10.24 -3.67
CA GLU A 23 -21.71 10.93 -2.86
C GLU A 23 -23.01 10.12 -2.69
N ASN A 24 -23.35 9.30 -3.69
CA ASN A 24 -24.56 8.47 -3.70
C ASN A 24 -24.41 7.15 -2.90
N TYR A 25 -23.26 6.91 -2.27
CA TYR A 25 -22.98 5.69 -1.53
C TYR A 25 -22.70 5.97 -0.05
N SER A 26 -23.20 5.06 0.80
CA SER A 26 -22.67 4.94 2.15
C SER A 26 -21.31 4.23 2.12
N PRO A 27 -20.39 4.48 3.09
CA PRO A 27 -19.12 3.76 3.16
C PRO A 27 -19.28 2.22 3.17
N SER A 28 -20.30 1.71 3.87
CA SER A 28 -20.59 0.26 3.95
C SER A 28 -21.04 -0.32 2.60
N SER A 29 -21.98 0.34 1.92
CA SER A 29 -22.43 -0.10 0.60
C SER A 29 -21.31 -0.01 -0.43
N PHE A 30 -20.45 0.99 -0.32
CA PHE A 30 -19.28 1.12 -1.19
C PHE A 30 -18.22 0.04 -0.94
N LYS A 31 -17.92 -0.32 0.32
CA LYS A 31 -17.05 -1.48 0.64
C LYS A 31 -17.56 -2.78 0.01
N THR A 32 -18.88 -2.98 0.00
CA THR A 32 -19.49 -4.15 -0.64
C THR A 32 -19.27 -4.14 -2.15
N SER A 33 -19.41 -2.98 -2.80
CA SER A 33 -19.11 -2.81 -4.23
C SER A 33 -17.63 -3.04 -4.53
N LEU A 34 -16.72 -2.47 -3.73
CA LEU A 34 -15.28 -2.68 -3.86
C LEU A 34 -14.93 -4.17 -3.71
N ALA A 35 -15.47 -4.87 -2.71
CA ALA A 35 -15.24 -6.30 -2.53
C ALA A 35 -15.65 -7.11 -3.77
N ARG A 36 -16.77 -6.77 -4.42
CA ARG A 36 -17.23 -7.43 -5.65
C ARG A 36 -16.31 -7.19 -6.85
N ILE A 37 -15.65 -6.04 -6.92
CA ILE A 37 -14.67 -5.70 -7.96
C ILE A 37 -13.33 -6.39 -7.69
N LEU A 38 -12.90 -6.42 -6.43
CA LEU A 38 -11.60 -6.93 -6.01
C LEU A 38 -11.56 -8.46 -5.95
N PHE A 39 -12.66 -9.11 -5.58
CA PHE A 39 -12.70 -10.56 -5.39
C PHE A 39 -12.34 -11.36 -6.66
N PRO A 40 -12.85 -11.06 -7.87
CA PRO A 40 -12.43 -11.73 -9.10
C PRO A 40 -10.93 -11.63 -9.37
N THR A 41 -10.34 -10.47 -9.06
CA THR A 41 -8.93 -10.17 -9.30
C THR A 41 -8.02 -10.87 -8.30
N LEU A 42 -8.40 -10.86 -7.02
CA LEU A 42 -7.55 -11.33 -5.92
C LEU A 42 -7.82 -12.79 -5.53
N LYS A 43 -9.00 -13.32 -5.88
CA LYS A 43 -9.47 -14.68 -5.62
C LYS A 43 -9.57 -15.07 -4.14
N SER A 44 -9.47 -14.11 -3.22
CA SER A 44 -9.67 -14.33 -1.78
C SER A 44 -10.06 -13.03 -1.08
N LEU A 45 -11.00 -13.13 -0.13
CA LEU A 45 -11.39 -12.03 0.76
C LEU A 45 -10.34 -11.75 1.85
N SER A 46 -9.50 -12.73 2.20
CA SER A 46 -8.42 -12.52 3.19
C SER A 46 -7.26 -11.70 2.64
N LYS A 47 -7.22 -11.49 1.32
CA LYS A 47 -6.13 -10.79 0.62
C LYS A 47 -6.25 -9.27 0.64
N PHE A 48 -7.33 -8.73 1.18
CA PHE A 48 -7.48 -7.29 1.29
C PHE A 48 -8.27 -6.90 2.55
N GLY A 49 -8.03 -5.68 3.02
CA GLY A 49 -8.75 -5.06 4.13
C GLY A 49 -9.29 -3.69 3.72
N PHE A 50 -10.29 -3.22 4.45
CA PHE A 50 -10.89 -1.91 4.25
C PHE A 50 -10.83 -1.09 5.53
N GLU A 51 -10.45 0.17 5.39
CA GLU A 51 -10.45 1.17 6.46
C GLU A 51 -11.18 2.43 5.97
N ASP A 52 -12.00 3.03 6.84
CA ASP A 52 -12.67 4.29 6.54
C ASP A 52 -11.75 5.45 6.91
N ILE A 53 -11.45 6.33 5.96
CA ILE A 53 -10.60 7.50 6.19
C ILE A 53 -11.27 8.77 5.64
N CYS A 54 -10.89 9.92 6.19
CA CYS A 54 -11.28 11.23 5.68
C CYS A 54 -10.04 12.05 5.35
N ALA A 55 -9.89 12.43 4.09
CA ALA A 55 -8.70 13.12 3.58
C ALA A 55 -9.09 14.27 2.63
N PHE A 56 -8.17 15.22 2.45
CA PHE A 56 -8.33 16.25 1.43
C PHE A 56 -8.05 15.63 0.05
N PRO A 57 -8.92 15.84 -0.95
CA PRO A 57 -8.65 15.38 -2.30
C PRO A 57 -7.37 16.00 -2.84
N LEU A 58 -6.60 15.22 -3.60
CA LEU A 58 -5.37 15.69 -4.25
C LEU A 58 -5.67 16.59 -5.46
N GLN A 59 -6.85 16.42 -6.06
CA GLN A 59 -7.30 17.16 -7.22
C GLN A 59 -8.29 18.22 -6.76
N GLU A 60 -8.15 19.43 -7.33
CA GLU A 60 -8.95 20.62 -7.00
C GLU A 60 -8.68 21.19 -5.59
N TYR A 61 -9.08 22.44 -5.38
CA TYR A 61 -8.95 23.10 -4.08
C TYR A 61 -10.23 22.90 -3.28
N HIS A 62 -10.22 21.91 -2.38
CA HIS A 62 -11.31 21.66 -1.44
C HIS A 62 -10.92 22.09 -0.03
N THR A 63 -11.79 22.88 0.60
CA THR A 63 -11.66 23.28 2.00
C THR A 63 -12.16 22.20 2.97
N GLU A 64 -12.84 21.17 2.47
CA GLU A 64 -13.43 20.10 3.24
C GLU A 64 -12.79 18.75 2.90
N LYS A 65 -12.76 17.85 3.89
CA LYS A 65 -12.29 16.48 3.71
C LYS A 65 -13.38 15.65 3.05
N LYS A 66 -13.00 14.80 2.10
CA LYS A 66 -13.87 13.77 1.53
C LYS A 66 -13.63 12.42 2.20
N ALA A 67 -14.65 11.56 2.14
CA ALA A 67 -14.57 10.20 2.61
C ALA A 67 -13.88 9.30 1.57
N TYR A 68 -12.97 8.45 2.03
CA TYR A 68 -12.29 7.44 1.23
C TYR A 68 -12.34 6.09 1.96
N ILE A 69 -12.23 5.02 1.17
CA ILE A 69 -11.94 3.68 1.68
C ILE A 69 -10.48 3.37 1.36
N SER A 70 -9.66 3.18 2.39
CA SER A 70 -8.31 2.64 2.22
C SER A 70 -8.38 1.14 2.03
N VAL A 71 -7.85 0.66 0.92
CA VAL A 71 -7.80 -0.74 0.54
C VAL A 71 -6.38 -1.26 0.79
N SER A 72 -6.17 -1.98 1.89
CA SER A 72 -4.89 -2.63 2.19
C SER A 72 -4.82 -4.01 1.55
N ILE A 73 -3.66 -4.38 1.01
CA ILE A 73 -3.41 -5.61 0.24
C ILE A 73 -2.10 -6.23 0.73
N TRP A 74 -1.94 -7.54 0.59
CA TRP A 74 -0.73 -8.24 1.08
C TRP A 74 0.48 -8.18 0.15
N ASN A 75 0.28 -7.91 -1.14
CA ASN A 75 1.33 -7.97 -2.15
C ASN A 75 1.21 -6.80 -3.14
N HIS A 76 2.36 -6.26 -3.57
CA HIS A 76 2.41 -5.08 -4.44
C HIS A 76 1.91 -5.37 -5.86
N PHE A 77 2.12 -6.59 -6.37
CA PHE A 77 1.53 -7.03 -7.65
C PHE A 77 0.00 -7.15 -7.57
N ASP A 78 -0.50 -7.74 -6.48
CA ASP A 78 -1.95 -7.84 -6.23
C ASP A 78 -2.57 -6.44 -6.10
N ARG A 79 -1.86 -5.49 -5.45
CA ARG A 79 -2.25 -4.08 -5.37
C ARG A 79 -2.32 -3.40 -6.73
N TYR A 80 -1.36 -3.65 -7.62
CA TYR A 80 -1.43 -3.15 -9.00
C TYR A 80 -2.67 -3.66 -9.74
N ASN A 81 -2.92 -4.97 -9.70
CA ASN A 81 -4.08 -5.58 -10.39
C ASN A 81 -5.41 -5.07 -9.80
N ALA A 82 -5.49 -4.94 -8.48
CA ALA A 82 -6.64 -4.39 -7.77
C ALA A 82 -6.91 -2.93 -8.15
N LEU A 83 -5.89 -2.08 -8.10
CA LEU A 83 -6.00 -0.67 -8.47
C LEU A 83 -6.42 -0.50 -9.93
N LYS A 84 -5.87 -1.33 -10.83
CA LYS A 84 -6.25 -1.35 -12.24
C LYS A 84 -7.74 -1.71 -12.41
N ALA A 85 -8.19 -2.79 -11.76
CA ALA A 85 -9.59 -3.22 -11.82
C ALA A 85 -10.55 -2.13 -11.30
N VAL A 86 -10.22 -1.47 -10.19
CA VAL A 86 -11.03 -0.37 -9.62
C VAL A 86 -11.14 0.82 -10.58
N ARG A 87 -10.02 1.19 -11.22
CA ARG A 87 -10.01 2.29 -12.21
C ARG A 87 -10.74 1.95 -13.50
N GLU A 88 -10.69 0.70 -13.95
CA GLU A 88 -11.42 0.23 -15.14
C GLU A 88 -12.94 0.38 -14.98
N VAL A 89 -13.46 0.32 -13.75
CA VAL A 89 -14.89 0.58 -13.45
C VAL A 89 -15.22 2.06 -13.22
N GLY A 90 -14.25 2.96 -13.37
CA GLY A 90 -14.45 4.41 -13.26
C GLY A 90 -14.47 4.96 -11.83
N ILE A 91 -13.99 4.18 -10.83
CA ILE A 91 -13.89 4.67 -9.46
C ILE A 91 -12.65 5.57 -9.31
N HIS A 92 -12.84 6.76 -8.74
CA HIS A 92 -11.76 7.68 -8.43
C HIS A 92 -10.88 7.13 -7.29
N THR A 93 -9.56 7.18 -7.49
CA THR A 93 -8.57 6.67 -6.53
C THR A 93 -7.50 7.72 -6.26
N ALA A 94 -7.16 7.92 -4.99
CA ALA A 94 -6.10 8.85 -4.55
C ALA A 94 -4.75 8.12 -4.52
N SER A 95 -4.35 7.59 -5.68
CA SER A 95 -3.11 6.83 -5.82
C SER A 95 -2.60 6.98 -7.24
N ASP A 96 -1.44 7.59 -7.45
CA ASP A 96 -0.85 7.89 -8.76
C ASP A 96 -0.01 6.73 -9.35
N ASP A 97 0.58 5.89 -8.48
CA ASP A 97 1.51 4.85 -8.91
C ASP A 97 0.82 3.60 -9.47
N LEU A 98 0.76 3.49 -10.80
CA LEU A 98 0.36 2.30 -11.55
C LEU A 98 1.52 1.35 -11.87
N ASN A 99 2.71 1.53 -11.28
CA ASN A 99 3.84 0.67 -11.56
C ASN A 99 4.11 -0.31 -10.40
N PRO A 100 3.98 -1.63 -10.59
CA PRO A 100 4.30 -2.58 -9.54
C PRO A 100 5.80 -2.55 -9.14
N LYS A 101 6.69 -2.06 -10.00
CA LYS A 101 8.16 -2.08 -9.76
C LYS A 101 8.64 -1.03 -8.76
N TYR A 102 7.93 0.08 -8.58
CA TYR A 102 8.40 1.22 -7.78
C TYR A 102 7.76 1.31 -6.39
N TYR A 103 7.18 0.21 -5.91
CA TYR A 103 6.53 0.14 -4.60
C TYR A 103 7.44 0.59 -3.44
N TYR A 104 8.75 0.37 -3.52
CA TYR A 104 9.70 0.81 -2.49
C TYR A 104 9.69 2.33 -2.24
N ARG A 105 9.32 3.15 -3.24
CA ARG A 105 9.20 4.61 -3.07
C ARG A 105 8.01 4.96 -2.17
N LYS A 106 6.91 4.23 -2.31
CA LYS A 106 5.72 4.39 -1.49
C LYS A 106 6.02 4.03 -0.04
N VAL A 107 6.65 2.89 0.18
CA VAL A 107 7.16 2.46 1.50
C VAL A 107 8.06 3.53 2.12
N ALA A 108 9.02 4.04 1.36
CA ALA A 108 9.91 5.08 1.85
C ALA A 108 9.19 6.38 2.23
N CYS A 109 8.22 6.82 1.43
CA CYS A 109 7.42 8.01 1.75
C CYS A 109 6.56 7.83 3.01
N GLU A 110 5.93 6.68 3.18
CA GLU A 110 5.04 6.38 4.32
C GLU A 110 5.82 6.23 5.62
N GLU A 111 6.93 5.50 5.58
CA GLU A 111 7.85 5.33 6.71
C GLU A 111 8.75 6.54 6.93
N ARG A 112 8.61 7.59 6.10
CA ARG A 112 9.44 8.81 6.11
C ARG A 112 10.95 8.50 6.02
N LEU A 113 11.28 7.43 5.31
CA LEU A 113 12.64 6.99 5.05
C LEU A 113 13.17 7.71 3.83
N SER A 114 14.34 8.33 3.98
CA SER A 114 15.09 8.81 2.83
C SER A 114 15.77 7.64 2.13
N LEU A 115 15.58 7.53 0.81
CA LEU A 115 16.15 6.44 0.00
C LEU A 115 17.68 6.46 -0.09
N SER A 116 18.32 7.56 0.29
CA SER A 116 19.77 7.77 0.18
C SER A 116 20.44 8.15 1.50
N SER A 117 19.69 8.16 2.61
CA SER A 117 20.23 8.56 3.93
C SER A 117 20.39 7.37 4.86
N TRP A 118 21.19 7.59 5.90
CA TRP A 118 21.34 6.64 7.00
C TRP A 118 20.03 6.56 7.81
N ALA A 119 19.65 5.35 8.19
CA ALA A 119 18.54 5.08 9.11
C ALA A 119 19.07 4.28 10.30
N VAL A 120 18.52 4.55 11.49
CA VAL A 120 18.84 3.79 12.69
C VAL A 120 17.84 2.64 12.81
N LEU A 121 18.36 1.41 12.86
CA LEU A 121 17.56 0.23 13.20
C LEU A 121 17.53 0.10 14.73
N SER A 122 16.35 0.25 15.33
CA SER A 122 16.10 -0.03 16.76
C SER A 122 15.19 -1.24 16.90
N ASP A 123 15.32 -1.96 18.02
CA ASP A 123 14.42 -3.06 18.41
C ASP A 123 14.24 -4.16 17.35
N TYR A 124 15.30 -4.52 16.64
CA TYR A 124 15.25 -5.56 15.61
C TYR A 124 15.52 -6.97 16.20
N SER A 125 14.82 -7.96 15.66
CA SER A 125 15.18 -9.37 15.80
C SER A 125 15.92 -9.82 14.54
N TYR A 126 17.07 -10.47 14.72
CA TYR A 126 17.82 -11.04 13.60
C TYR A 126 17.74 -12.56 13.67
N ILE A 127 17.61 -13.19 12.50
CA ILE A 127 17.78 -14.63 12.35
C ILE A 127 19.20 -14.83 11.83
N LEU A 128 20.05 -15.45 12.66
CA LEU A 128 21.39 -15.84 12.21
C LEU A 128 21.21 -16.95 11.17
N SER A 129 21.64 -16.74 9.92
CA SER A 129 21.70 -17.83 8.96
C SER A 129 22.99 -18.61 9.20
N ASP A 130 22.90 -19.92 9.40
CA ASP A 130 24.03 -20.82 9.75
C ASP A 130 25.12 -20.92 8.66
N ASN A 131 24.98 -20.21 7.54
CA ASN A 131 25.91 -20.28 6.40
C ASN A 131 26.93 -19.14 6.35
N ALA A 132 27.07 -18.33 7.41
CA ALA A 132 27.92 -17.13 7.39
C ALA A 132 29.43 -17.38 7.60
N TYR A 133 29.90 -18.61 7.83
CA TYR A 133 31.31 -18.88 8.10
C TYR A 133 31.81 -20.19 7.48
N LEU A 134 32.10 -20.19 6.18
CA LEU A 134 33.06 -21.12 5.57
C LEU A 134 33.88 -20.37 4.51
N PHE A 135 34.90 -19.66 4.97
CA PHE A 135 36.09 -19.29 4.19
C PHE A 135 37.32 -19.77 4.95
#